data_AF-A0A7C3DYP7-F1
#
_entry.id   AF-A0A7C3DYP7-F1
#
_cell.length_a   1.000
_cell.length_b   1.000
_cell.length_c   1.000
_cell.angle_alpha   90.00
_cell.angle_beta   90.00
_cell.angle_gamma   90.00
#
_symmetry.space_group_name_H-M   'P 1'
#
loop_
_entity.id
_entity.type
_entity.pdbx_description
1 polymer ?
#
loop_
_entity_poly.entity_id
_entity_poly.type
_entity_poly.pdbx_seq_one_letter_code
_entity_poly.pdbx_strand_id
1 'polypeptide(L)'
;MNARVTCCLLGLAIVLGGLGLAWRRLTRPETLVSPAHAIPPLEYFASASSFSEVEQARAQLQALARRHLYVLQLRQAELLHAVQSGDSGQRARAVAELQQLAAEFEQALDEFRGTGEEPLLTTGLLTLLASERAHARWLDVYLRLLYQQPTESVVGRLAGEAVAVARATGRLEEVLAALRHVTRIPLEFEGKRSVQAALDGFTLTNQTRSPAPLPARNTSG
;
A
#
# COMPACT_ATOMS: atom_id res chain seq x y z
N MET A 1 -5.73 -14.28 44.08
CA MET A 1 -4.89 -14.32 42.86
C MET A 1 -5.81 -14.62 41.69
N ASN A 2 -6.17 -13.65 40.83
CA ASN A 2 -6.86 -13.86 39.53
C ASN A 2 -7.19 -12.54 38.77
N ALA A 3 -6.98 -11.36 39.36
CA ALA A 3 -7.32 -10.07 38.71
C ALA A 3 -6.28 -9.56 37.69
N ARG A 4 -5.08 -10.16 37.61
CA ARG A 4 -4.00 -9.69 36.71
C ARG A 4 -4.02 -10.29 35.31
N VAL A 5 -4.71 -11.42 35.12
CA VAL A 5 -4.75 -12.12 33.81
C VAL A 5 -5.82 -11.51 32.88
N THR A 6 -6.93 -11.02 33.42
CA THR A 6 -8.02 -10.39 32.66
C THR A 6 -7.64 -9.05 32.03
N CYS A 7 -6.68 -8.32 32.61
CA CYS A 7 -6.27 -7.02 32.07
C CYS A 7 -5.38 -7.14 30.81
N CYS A 8 -4.68 -8.27 30.63
CA CYS A 8 -3.86 -8.49 29.42
C CYS A 8 -4.69 -8.81 28.18
N LEU A 9 -5.88 -9.42 28.33
CA LEU A 9 -6.70 -9.81 27.18
C LEU A 9 -7.47 -8.63 26.54
N LEU A 10 -7.81 -7.60 27.31
CA LEU A 10 -8.50 -6.40 26.81
C LEU A 10 -7.58 -5.50 25.95
N GLY A 11 -6.28 -5.47 26.24
CA GLY A 11 -5.31 -4.71 25.44
C GLY A 11 -5.10 -5.29 24.03
N LEU A 12 -5.22 -6.62 23.86
CA LEU A 12 -4.99 -7.29 22.58
C LEU A 12 -6.13 -7.08 21.57
N ALA A 13 -7.38 -7.00 22.07
CA ALA A 13 -8.57 -6.84 21.23
C ALA A 13 -8.64 -5.47 20.52
N ILE A 14 -8.14 -4.41 21.18
CA ILE A 14 -8.19 -3.04 20.63
C ILE A 14 -7.15 -2.86 19.49
N VAL A 15 -6.00 -3.54 19.56
CA VAL A 15 -4.99 -3.51 18.49
C VAL A 15 -5.52 -4.19 17.23
N LEU A 16 -6.24 -5.32 17.37
CA LEU A 16 -6.85 -6.03 16.25
C LEU A 16 -8.02 -5.26 15.61
N GLY A 17 -8.83 -4.56 16.41
CA GLY A 17 -9.96 -3.75 15.91
C GLY A 17 -9.53 -2.54 15.08
N GLY A 18 -8.45 -1.85 15.49
CA GLY A 18 -7.89 -0.73 14.72
C GLY A 18 -7.29 -1.16 13.37
N LEU A 19 -6.66 -2.33 13.33
CA LEU A 19 -6.11 -2.94 12.11
C LEU A 19 -7.21 -3.28 11.09
N GLY A 20 -8.34 -3.84 11.55
CA GLY A 20 -9.46 -4.19 10.66
C GLY A 20 -10.13 -2.99 9.98
N LEU A 21 -10.24 -1.85 10.67
CA LEU A 21 -10.82 -0.62 10.09
C LEU A 21 -9.87 0.07 9.09
N ALA A 22 -8.56 0.06 9.36
CA ALA A 22 -7.56 0.53 8.40
C ALA A 22 -7.57 -0.33 7.13
N TRP A 23 -7.70 -1.64 7.27
CA TRP A 23 -7.80 -2.59 6.16
C TRP A 23 -9.04 -2.39 5.30
N ARG A 24 -10.20 -2.11 5.91
CA ARG A 24 -11.45 -1.86 5.17
C ARG A 24 -11.42 -0.57 4.36
N ARG A 25 -10.55 0.39 4.70
CA ARG A 25 -10.29 1.57 3.86
C ARG A 25 -9.47 1.22 2.61
N LEU A 26 -8.64 0.17 2.65
CA LEU A 26 -7.80 -0.26 1.54
C LEU A 26 -8.57 -1.07 0.48
N THR A 27 -9.56 -1.86 0.90
CA THR A 27 -10.40 -2.65 -0.01
C THR A 27 -11.46 -1.82 -0.73
N ARG A 28 -11.46 -0.49 -0.58
CA ARG A 28 -12.09 0.40 -1.53
C ARG A 28 -11.01 0.83 -2.50
N PRO A 29 -10.72 0.05 -3.55
CA PRO A 29 -10.05 0.65 -4.66
C PRO A 29 -10.94 1.82 -5.11
N GLU A 30 -10.39 3.03 -5.16
CA GLU A 30 -10.83 3.95 -6.21
C GLU A 30 -10.33 3.37 -7.54
N THR A 31 -10.84 2.18 -7.90
CA THR A 31 -10.74 1.68 -9.25
C THR A 31 -11.65 2.59 -10.05
N LEU A 32 -11.03 3.52 -10.77
CA LEU A 32 -11.65 4.27 -11.87
C LEU A 32 -12.08 3.34 -13.02
N VAL A 33 -11.81 2.04 -12.91
CA VAL A 33 -12.15 1.02 -13.90
C VAL A 33 -13.45 0.34 -13.49
N SER A 34 -14.53 0.71 -14.16
CA SER A 34 -15.80 0.01 -14.08
C SER A 34 -15.66 -1.38 -14.71
N PRO A 35 -15.99 -2.48 -14.01
CA PRO A 35 -15.80 -3.85 -14.51
C PRO A 35 -16.75 -4.24 -15.68
N ALA A 36 -17.48 -3.27 -16.25
CA ALA A 36 -18.47 -3.50 -17.29
C ALA A 36 -17.97 -3.15 -18.71
N HIS A 37 -16.68 -2.83 -18.92
CA HIS A 37 -16.18 -2.38 -20.23
C HIS A 37 -15.23 -3.37 -20.87
N ALA A 38 -15.50 -3.70 -22.14
CA ALA A 38 -14.59 -4.44 -23.00
C ALA A 38 -13.20 -3.77 -22.99
N ILE A 39 -12.13 -4.58 -23.01
CA ILE A 39 -10.75 -4.08 -23.06
C ILE A 39 -10.64 -3.12 -24.26
N PRO A 40 -10.29 -1.84 -24.04
CA PRO A 40 -10.22 -0.88 -25.13
C PRO A 40 -9.20 -1.33 -26.19
N PRO A 41 -9.46 -1.03 -27.47
CA PRO A 41 -8.53 -1.34 -28.54
C PRO A 41 -7.24 -0.52 -28.36
N LEU A 42 -6.13 -0.94 -28.96
CA LEU A 42 -4.81 -0.35 -28.69
C LEU A 42 -4.77 1.15 -29.03
N GLU A 43 -5.50 1.53 -30.07
CA GLU A 43 -5.64 2.89 -30.59
C GLU A 43 -6.21 3.85 -29.52
N TYR A 44 -6.96 3.33 -28.55
CA TYR A 44 -7.44 4.12 -27.42
C TYR A 44 -6.29 4.66 -26.55
N PHE A 45 -5.19 3.90 -26.45
CA PHE A 45 -4.04 4.25 -25.61
C PHE A 45 -2.94 5.02 -26.37
N ALA A 46 -2.97 4.96 -27.70
CA ALA A 46 -2.02 5.65 -28.57
C ALA A 46 -2.53 7.05 -28.95
N SER A 47 -1.91 8.10 -28.43
CA SER A 47 -2.33 9.48 -28.68
C SER A 47 -1.49 10.22 -29.75
N ALA A 48 -0.71 9.52 -30.58
CA ALA A 48 0.23 10.16 -31.49
C ALA A 48 -0.31 10.27 -32.93
N SER A 49 -0.55 11.50 -33.38
CA SER A 49 -0.60 11.88 -34.80
C SER A 49 0.73 12.54 -35.20
N SER A 50 1.83 11.79 -35.08
CA SER A 50 3.16 12.25 -35.51
C SER A 50 3.54 11.59 -36.83
N PHE A 51 4.18 12.35 -37.72
CA PHE A 51 4.73 11.83 -39.00
C PHE A 51 6.10 11.16 -38.83
N SER A 52 6.69 11.17 -37.63
CA SER A 52 7.96 10.49 -37.34
C SER A 52 7.70 9.03 -36.98
N GLU A 53 8.32 8.10 -37.72
CA GLU A 53 8.26 6.66 -37.44
C GLU A 53 8.74 6.32 -36.03
N VAL A 54 9.76 7.03 -35.53
CA VAL A 54 10.33 6.83 -34.19
C VAL A 54 9.32 7.21 -33.11
N GLU A 55 8.67 8.36 -33.25
CA GLU A 55 7.64 8.79 -32.29
C GLU A 55 6.39 7.90 -32.36
N GLN A 56 6.04 7.41 -33.55
CA GLN A 56 4.95 6.46 -33.71
C GLN A 56 5.26 5.12 -33.03
N ALA A 57 6.45 4.58 -33.22
CA ALA A 57 6.90 3.35 -32.55
C ALA A 57 6.91 3.52 -31.03
N ARG A 58 7.42 4.66 -30.54
CA ARG A 58 7.40 5.01 -29.11
C ARG A 58 5.98 5.06 -28.55
N ALA A 59 5.06 5.73 -29.26
CA ALA A 59 3.67 5.83 -28.84
C ALA A 59 2.96 4.47 -28.82
N GLN A 60 3.26 3.59 -29.79
CA GLN A 60 2.72 2.22 -29.80
C GLN A 60 3.23 1.39 -28.63
N LEU A 61 4.53 1.47 -28.30
CA LEU A 61 5.08 0.77 -27.14
C LEU A 61 4.46 1.27 -25.82
N GLN A 62 4.29 2.58 -25.67
CA GLN A 62 3.59 3.16 -24.52
C GLN A 62 2.12 2.73 -24.45
N ALA A 63 1.44 2.66 -25.60
CA ALA A 63 0.07 2.19 -25.67
C ALA A 63 -0.05 0.72 -25.26
N LEU A 64 0.89 -0.14 -25.69
CA LEU A 64 0.95 -1.54 -25.30
C LEU A 64 1.19 -1.69 -23.80
N ALA A 65 2.13 -0.92 -23.23
CA ALA A 65 2.39 -0.88 -21.80
C ALA A 65 1.11 -0.53 -21.02
N ARG A 66 0.48 0.60 -21.36
CA ARG A 66 -0.76 1.06 -20.71
C ARG A 66 -1.90 0.04 -20.81
N ARG A 67 -2.06 -0.60 -21.97
CA ARG A 67 -3.04 -1.66 -22.15
C ARG A 67 -2.74 -2.85 -21.25
N HIS A 68 -1.48 -3.25 -21.13
CA HIS A 68 -1.09 -4.33 -20.21
C HIS A 68 -1.43 -3.98 -18.76
N LEU A 69 -1.12 -2.76 -18.31
CA LEU A 69 -1.49 -2.30 -16.96
C LEU A 69 -2.99 -2.34 -16.73
N TYR A 70 -3.75 -1.86 -17.70
CA TYR A 70 -5.21 -1.84 -17.62
C TYR A 70 -5.77 -3.25 -17.43
N VAL A 71 -5.24 -4.24 -18.17
CA VAL A 71 -5.66 -5.64 -18.03
C VAL A 71 -5.34 -6.20 -16.64
N LEU A 72 -4.14 -5.93 -16.11
CA LEU A 72 -3.75 -6.38 -14.77
C LEU A 72 -4.65 -5.76 -13.69
N GLN A 73 -4.93 -4.46 -13.80
CA GLN A 73 -5.79 -3.73 -12.86
C GLN A 73 -7.26 -4.20 -12.92
N LEU A 74 -7.78 -4.48 -14.12
CA LEU A 74 -9.12 -5.03 -14.28
C LEU A 74 -9.23 -6.41 -13.62
N ARG A 75 -8.29 -7.32 -13.92
CA ARG A 75 -8.23 -8.65 -13.28
C ARG A 75 -8.12 -8.53 -11.76
N GLN A 76 -7.29 -7.61 -11.27
CA GLN A 76 -7.16 -7.35 -9.83
C GLN A 76 -8.52 -6.97 -9.22
N ALA A 77 -9.25 -6.05 -9.84
CA ALA A 77 -10.55 -5.60 -9.34
C ALA A 77 -11.58 -6.75 -9.32
N GLU A 78 -11.63 -7.56 -10.38
CA GLU A 78 -12.52 -8.73 -10.48
C GLU A 78 -12.22 -9.77 -9.40
N LEU A 79 -10.94 -10.10 -9.19
CA LEU A 79 -10.53 -11.07 -8.19
C LEU A 79 -10.77 -10.56 -6.76
N LEU A 80 -10.48 -9.29 -6.49
CA LEU A 80 -10.78 -8.68 -5.19
C LEU A 80 -12.29 -8.68 -4.92
N HIS A 81 -13.12 -8.43 -5.92
CA HIS A 81 -14.57 -8.54 -5.80
C HIS A 81 -14.98 -10.00 -5.52
N ALA A 82 -14.45 -10.96 -6.26
CA ALA A 82 -14.74 -12.38 -6.07
C ALA A 82 -14.34 -12.89 -4.67
N VAL A 83 -13.23 -12.41 -4.11
CA VAL A 83 -12.82 -12.73 -2.72
C VAL A 83 -13.80 -12.16 -1.68
N GLN A 84 -14.43 -11.03 -1.97
CA GLN A 84 -15.36 -10.35 -1.08
C GLN A 84 -16.79 -10.90 -1.18
N SER A 85 -17.25 -11.24 -2.38
CA SER A 85 -18.64 -11.62 -2.65
C SER A 85 -18.87 -13.12 -2.85
N GLY A 86 -17.81 -13.91 -3.08
CA GLY A 86 -17.92 -15.31 -3.45
C GLY A 86 -18.10 -16.26 -2.27
N ASP A 87 -18.68 -17.44 -2.56
CA ASP A 87 -18.76 -18.56 -1.62
C ASP A 87 -17.37 -19.10 -1.27
N SER A 88 -17.26 -19.90 -0.20
CA SER A 88 -15.98 -20.42 0.32
C SER A 88 -15.09 -21.07 -0.76
N GLY A 89 -15.67 -21.83 -1.68
CA GLY A 89 -14.96 -22.45 -2.80
C GLY A 89 -14.48 -21.46 -3.87
N GLN A 90 -15.29 -20.46 -4.21
CA GLN A 90 -14.90 -19.41 -5.16
C GLN A 90 -13.83 -18.50 -4.57
N ARG A 91 -13.96 -18.17 -3.29
CA ARG A 91 -12.99 -17.38 -2.55
C ARG A 91 -11.61 -18.04 -2.52
N ALA A 92 -11.54 -19.34 -2.25
CA ALA A 92 -10.27 -20.06 -2.24
C ALA A 92 -9.56 -20.02 -3.61
N ARG A 93 -10.33 -20.16 -4.70
CA ARG A 93 -9.79 -20.04 -6.07
C ARG A 93 -9.32 -18.62 -6.37
N ALA A 94 -10.14 -17.62 -6.05
CA ALA A 94 -9.78 -16.22 -6.27
C ALA A 94 -8.52 -15.80 -5.49
N VAL A 95 -8.32 -16.31 -4.27
CA VAL A 95 -7.08 -16.09 -3.51
C VAL A 95 -5.86 -16.72 -4.20
N ALA A 96 -5.98 -17.94 -4.73
CA ALA A 96 -4.89 -18.56 -5.48
C ALA A 96 -4.56 -17.79 -6.77
N GLU A 97 -5.58 -17.28 -7.47
CA GLU A 97 -5.40 -16.44 -8.65
C GLU A 97 -4.79 -15.07 -8.32
N LEU A 98 -5.10 -14.47 -7.16
CA LEU A 98 -4.44 -13.25 -6.70
C LEU A 98 -2.94 -13.46 -6.51
N GLN A 99 -2.52 -14.60 -5.95
CA GLN A 99 -1.10 -14.89 -5.77
C GLN A 99 -0.36 -14.98 -7.09
N GLN A 100 -0.99 -15.59 -8.10
CA GLN A 100 -0.45 -15.62 -9.46
C GLN A 100 -0.38 -14.20 -10.04
N LEU A 101 -1.43 -13.41 -9.88
CA LEU A 101 -1.45 -12.02 -10.33
C LEU A 101 -0.38 -11.16 -9.65
N ALA A 102 -0.04 -11.43 -8.39
CA ALA A 102 1.08 -10.79 -7.68
C ALA A 102 2.40 -11.00 -8.43
N ALA A 103 2.65 -12.23 -8.87
CA ALA A 103 3.86 -12.58 -9.61
C ALA A 103 3.88 -11.91 -10.99
N GLU A 104 2.74 -11.82 -11.67
CA GLU A 104 2.62 -11.08 -12.93
C GLU A 104 2.91 -9.58 -12.74
N PHE A 105 2.44 -8.96 -11.65
CA PHE A 105 2.79 -7.58 -11.33
C PHE A 105 4.29 -7.38 -11.06
N GLU A 106 4.93 -8.31 -10.37
CA GLU A 106 6.38 -8.24 -10.12
C GLU A 106 7.20 -8.39 -11.41
N GLN A 107 6.81 -9.33 -12.28
CA GLN A 107 7.44 -9.47 -13.59
C GLN A 107 7.27 -8.17 -14.39
N ALA A 108 6.06 -7.61 -14.42
CA ALA A 108 5.80 -6.34 -15.09
C ALA A 108 6.64 -5.19 -14.48
N LEU A 109 6.81 -5.14 -13.16
CA LEU A 109 7.66 -4.14 -12.51
C LEU A 109 9.12 -4.25 -12.95
N ASP A 110 9.63 -5.46 -13.13
CA ASP A 110 10.99 -5.67 -13.62
C ASP A 110 11.13 -5.26 -15.10
N GLU A 111 10.11 -5.53 -15.93
CA GLU A 111 10.07 -5.14 -17.35
C GLU A 111 9.94 -3.62 -17.54
N PHE A 112 9.13 -2.95 -16.70
CA PHE A 112 8.85 -1.51 -16.78
C PHE A 112 9.67 -0.66 -15.80
N ARG A 113 10.78 -1.20 -15.29
CA ARG A 113 11.63 -0.48 -14.35
C ARG A 113 12.21 0.79 -14.99
N GLY A 114 12.08 1.92 -14.30
CA GLY A 114 12.54 3.23 -14.76
C GLY A 114 11.64 3.90 -15.80
N THR A 115 10.49 3.32 -16.13
CA THR A 115 9.50 3.97 -16.99
C THR A 115 8.48 4.74 -16.15
N GLY A 116 7.64 5.57 -16.79
CA GLY A 116 6.61 6.34 -16.09
C GLY A 116 5.47 5.48 -15.54
N GLU A 117 5.44 4.20 -15.89
CA GLU A 117 4.44 3.20 -15.53
C GLU A 117 4.78 2.45 -14.23
N GLU A 118 6.06 2.45 -13.82
CA GLU A 118 6.53 1.79 -12.60
C GLU A 118 5.74 2.18 -11.32
N PRO A 119 5.39 3.47 -11.07
CA PRO A 119 4.60 3.85 -9.89
C PRO A 119 3.19 3.23 -9.88
N LEU A 120 2.57 3.10 -11.07
CA LEU A 120 1.23 2.55 -11.22
C LEU A 120 1.23 1.03 -10.94
N LEU A 121 2.22 0.32 -11.47
CA LEU A 121 2.43 -1.10 -11.18
C LEU A 121 2.71 -1.34 -9.71
N THR A 122 3.56 -0.51 -9.11
CA THR A 122 3.93 -0.63 -7.69
C THR A 122 2.70 -0.43 -6.81
N THR A 123 1.84 0.54 -7.15
CA THR A 123 0.58 0.77 -6.44
C THR A 123 -0.37 -0.43 -6.56
N GLY A 124 -0.49 -1.03 -7.75
CA GLY A 124 -1.28 -2.24 -7.96
C GLY A 124 -0.76 -3.41 -7.12
N LEU A 125 0.55 -3.65 -7.14
CA LEU A 125 1.20 -4.71 -6.36
C LEU A 125 1.01 -4.50 -4.85
N LEU A 126 1.23 -3.29 -4.34
CA LEU A 126 1.03 -2.97 -2.92
C LEU A 126 -0.42 -3.22 -2.49
N THR A 127 -1.40 -2.87 -3.33
CA THR A 127 -2.82 -3.13 -3.06
C THR A 127 -3.11 -4.64 -3.00
N LEU A 128 -2.49 -5.41 -3.90
CA LEU A 128 -2.65 -6.87 -3.96
C LEU A 128 -2.00 -7.55 -2.75
N LEU A 129 -0.73 -7.24 -2.45
CA LEU A 129 0.01 -7.76 -1.29
C LEU A 129 -0.69 -7.42 0.02
N ALA A 130 -1.27 -6.22 0.11
CA ALA A 130 -2.09 -5.85 1.25
C ALA A 130 -3.30 -6.76 1.36
N SER A 131 -4.04 -7.05 0.27
CA SER A 131 -5.19 -7.95 0.31
C SER A 131 -4.86 -9.39 0.74
N GLU A 132 -3.62 -9.84 0.51
CA GLU A 132 -3.14 -11.17 0.88
C GLU A 132 -2.55 -11.26 2.30
N ARG A 133 -2.47 -10.14 3.04
CA ARG A 133 -1.74 -10.04 4.33
C ARG A 133 -0.25 -10.35 4.20
N ALA A 134 0.34 -10.16 3.03
CA ALA A 134 1.76 -10.37 2.78
C ALA A 134 2.61 -9.19 3.32
N HIS A 135 2.49 -8.89 4.61
CA HIS A 135 3.00 -7.67 5.25
C HIS A 135 4.50 -7.44 5.10
N ALA A 136 5.32 -8.49 5.20
CA ALA A 136 6.77 -8.37 5.06
C ALA A 136 7.15 -7.93 3.64
N ARG A 137 6.64 -8.63 2.62
CA ARG A 137 6.87 -8.33 1.20
C ARG A 137 6.29 -6.97 0.81
N TRP A 138 5.10 -6.62 1.34
CA TRP A 138 4.50 -5.30 1.17
C TRP A 138 5.45 -4.19 1.66
N LEU A 139 6.06 -4.36 2.84
CA LEU A 139 7.02 -3.38 3.37
C LEU A 139 8.28 -3.27 2.52
N ASP A 140 8.80 -4.39 2.01
CA ASP A 140 9.97 -4.37 1.14
C ASP A 140 9.71 -3.58 -0.14
N VAL A 141 8.54 -3.77 -0.75
CA VAL A 141 8.12 -3.00 -1.94
C VAL A 141 7.91 -1.52 -1.59
N TYR A 142 7.23 -1.22 -0.49
CA TYR A 142 6.99 0.16 -0.07
C TYR A 142 8.29 0.92 0.25
N LEU A 143 9.21 0.29 0.98
CA LEU A 143 10.51 0.89 1.30
C LEU A 143 11.34 1.13 0.05
N ARG A 144 11.35 0.17 -0.89
CA ARG A 144 12.01 0.35 -2.19
C ARG A 144 11.45 1.57 -2.92
N LEU A 145 10.13 1.69 -3.02
CA LEU A 145 9.46 2.84 -3.63
C LEU A 145 9.81 4.15 -2.94
N LEU A 146 9.80 4.16 -1.61
CA LEU A 146 10.12 5.33 -0.80
C LEU A 146 11.56 5.82 -1.06
N TYR A 147 12.53 4.90 -1.18
CA TYR A 147 13.93 5.26 -1.45
C TYR A 147 14.17 5.65 -2.91
N GLN A 148 13.52 5.01 -3.87
CA GLN A 148 13.74 5.27 -5.29
C GLN A 148 12.98 6.50 -5.77
N GLN A 149 11.75 6.70 -5.30
CA GLN A 149 10.82 7.70 -5.81
C GLN A 149 10.05 8.38 -4.64
N PRO A 150 10.74 9.11 -3.74
CA PRO A 150 10.14 9.67 -2.53
C PRO A 150 9.05 10.72 -2.79
N THR A 151 9.01 11.30 -4.00
CA THR A 151 8.07 12.36 -4.39
C THR A 151 6.71 11.84 -4.86
N GLU A 152 6.59 10.54 -5.10
CA GLU A 152 5.36 9.94 -5.61
C GLU A 152 4.22 10.03 -4.59
N SER A 153 3.02 10.37 -5.07
CA SER A 153 1.83 10.60 -4.21
C SER A 153 1.46 9.36 -3.40
N VAL A 154 1.72 8.16 -3.94
CA VAL A 154 1.50 6.88 -3.27
C VAL A 154 2.32 6.72 -1.99
N VAL A 155 3.54 7.29 -1.92
CA VAL A 155 4.39 7.23 -0.72
C VAL A 155 3.68 7.90 0.45
N GLY A 156 3.18 9.12 0.23
CA GLY A 156 2.44 9.86 1.25
C GLY A 156 1.10 9.24 1.60
N ARG A 157 0.36 8.76 0.59
CA ARG A 157 -0.95 8.10 0.78
C ARG A 157 -0.85 6.86 1.67
N LEU A 158 0.21 6.06 1.51
CA LEU A 158 0.39 4.80 2.24
C LEU A 158 1.26 4.93 3.51
N ALA A 159 1.77 6.12 3.85
CA ALA A 159 2.69 6.32 4.98
C ALA A 159 2.12 5.86 6.32
N GLY A 160 0.86 6.19 6.62
CA GLY A 160 0.20 5.76 7.85
C GLY A 160 0.02 4.25 7.95
N GLU A 161 -0.28 3.60 6.82
CA GLU A 161 -0.36 2.14 6.75
C GLU A 161 1.01 1.50 6.90
N ALA A 162 2.05 2.05 6.26
CA ALA A 162 3.41 1.55 6.41
C ALA A 162 3.84 1.53 7.88
N VAL A 163 3.53 2.58 8.65
CA VAL A 163 3.77 2.61 10.10
C VAL A 163 3.01 1.51 10.84
N ALA A 164 1.74 1.26 10.47
CA ALA A 164 0.92 0.22 11.09
C ALA A 164 1.45 -1.20 10.77
N VAL A 165 1.76 -1.47 9.51
CA VAL A 165 2.32 -2.76 9.05
C VAL A 165 3.71 -2.99 9.62
N ALA A 166 4.55 -1.96 9.69
CA ALA A 166 5.88 -2.03 10.30
C ALA A 166 5.82 -2.34 11.79
N ARG A 167 4.83 -1.79 12.50
CA ARG A 167 4.60 -2.15 13.91
C ARG A 167 4.20 -3.62 14.05
N ALA A 168 3.32 -4.12 13.19
CA ALA A 168 2.87 -5.51 13.24
C ALA A 168 3.97 -6.52 12.91
N THR A 169 4.96 -6.12 12.11
CA THR A 169 6.08 -6.97 11.66
C THR A 169 7.37 -6.75 12.46
N GLY A 170 7.41 -5.78 13.39
CA GLY A 170 8.61 -5.44 14.16
C GLY A 170 9.65 -4.61 13.41
N ARG A 171 9.32 -4.06 12.23
CA ARG A 171 10.21 -3.25 11.38
C ARG A 171 9.96 -1.74 11.50
N LEU A 172 9.45 -1.30 12.65
CA LEU A 172 8.99 0.08 12.83
C LEU A 172 10.08 1.13 12.68
N GLU A 173 11.25 0.89 13.28
CA GLU A 173 12.37 1.85 13.22
C GLU A 173 12.87 2.08 11.80
N GLU A 174 12.88 1.04 10.96
CA GLU A 174 13.28 1.13 9.55
C GLU A 174 12.34 2.06 8.77
N VAL A 175 11.02 1.87 8.92
CA VAL A 175 10.04 2.74 8.25
C VAL A 175 10.07 4.16 8.78
N LEU A 176 10.23 4.37 10.09
CA LEU A 176 10.31 5.72 10.65
C LEU A 176 11.58 6.45 10.20
N ALA A 177 12.72 5.75 10.12
CA ALA A 177 13.95 6.30 9.60
C ALA A 177 13.80 6.72 8.13
N ALA A 178 13.18 5.85 7.32
CA ALA A 178 12.89 6.12 5.91
C ALA A 178 11.96 7.34 5.74
N LEU A 179 10.84 7.40 6.47
CA LEU A 179 9.90 8.53 6.40
C LEU A 179 10.52 9.85 6.87
N ARG A 180 11.36 9.83 7.92
CA ARG A 180 12.13 11.02 8.35
C ARG A 180 13.14 11.47 7.30
N HIS A 181 13.70 10.54 6.52
CA HIS A 181 14.57 10.91 5.41
C HIS A 181 13.79 11.67 4.34
N VAL A 182 12.59 11.19 4.00
CA VAL A 182 11.68 11.85 3.05
C VAL A 182 11.31 13.27 3.48
N THR A 183 11.03 13.50 4.76
CA THR A 183 10.67 14.86 5.25
C THR A 183 11.82 15.85 5.24
N ARG A 184 13.07 15.38 5.21
CA ARG A 184 14.28 16.23 5.10
C ARG A 184 14.56 16.71 3.68
N ILE A 185 13.90 16.15 2.66
CA ILE A 185 14.07 16.59 1.29
C ILE A 185 13.54 18.04 1.17
N PRO A 186 14.36 19.01 0.70
CA PRO A 186 13.97 20.42 0.59
C PRO A 186 13.11 20.68 -0.66
N LEU A 187 12.22 19.75 -0.98
CA LEU A 187 11.24 19.85 -2.05
C LEU A 187 9.85 19.66 -1.45
N GLU A 188 8.89 20.46 -1.87
CA GLU A 188 7.48 20.28 -1.54
C GLU A 188 6.82 19.40 -2.60
N PHE A 189 6.09 18.39 -2.15
CA PHE A 189 5.32 17.48 -3.00
C PHE A 189 4.09 17.00 -2.25
N GLU A 190 3.08 16.55 -2.98
CA GLU A 190 1.74 16.24 -2.46
C GLU A 190 1.76 15.31 -1.25
N GLY A 191 2.59 14.25 -1.31
CA GLY A 191 2.69 13.24 -0.26
C GLY A 191 3.35 13.70 1.04
N LYS A 192 4.11 14.81 1.05
CA LYS A 192 5.00 15.19 2.17
C LYS A 192 4.23 15.49 3.45
N ARG A 193 3.08 16.19 3.36
CA ARG A 193 2.23 16.48 4.51
C ARG A 193 1.64 15.22 5.12
N SER A 194 1.25 14.25 4.29
CA SER A 194 0.73 12.96 4.74
C SER A 194 1.81 12.13 5.45
N VAL A 195 3.05 12.15 4.94
CA VAL A 195 4.21 11.56 5.63
C VAL A 195 4.44 12.21 7.00
N GLN A 196 4.42 13.54 7.07
CA GLN A 196 4.59 14.27 8.33
C GLN A 196 3.47 13.93 9.33
N ALA A 197 2.22 13.91 8.89
CA ALA A 197 1.09 13.53 9.73
C ALA A 197 1.21 12.09 10.26
N ALA A 198 1.73 11.16 9.45
CA ALA A 198 1.98 9.79 9.89
C ALA A 198 3.07 9.72 10.98
N LEU A 199 4.14 10.50 10.84
CA LEU A 199 5.20 10.62 11.86
C LEU A 199 4.67 11.24 13.16
N ASP A 200 3.91 12.33 13.06
CA ASP A 200 3.35 13.03 14.22
C ASP A 200 2.35 12.14 14.97
N GLY A 201 1.45 11.48 14.24
CA GLY A 201 0.50 10.52 14.82
C GLY A 201 1.17 9.37 15.57
N PHE A 202 2.35 8.93 15.12
CA PHE A 202 3.15 7.94 15.84
C PHE A 202 3.65 8.49 17.19
N THR A 203 4.20 9.71 17.22
CA THR A 203 4.74 10.31 18.45
C THR A 203 3.67 10.48 19.53
N LEU A 204 2.47 10.92 19.15
CA LEU A 204 1.33 11.09 20.06
C LEU A 204 0.86 9.76 20.67
N THR A 205 0.83 8.70 19.86
CA THR A 205 0.39 7.37 20.32
C THR A 205 1.37 6.76 21.32
N ASN A 206 2.67 7.06 21.21
CA ASN A 206 3.67 6.57 22.16
C ASN A 206 3.68 7.36 23.47
N GLN A 207 3.44 8.67 23.44
CA GLN A 207 3.39 9.49 24.66
C GLN A 207 2.26 9.05 25.60
N THR A 208 1.10 8.67 25.06
CA THR A 208 -0.05 8.20 25.86
C THR A 208 0.16 6.80 26.48
N ARG A 209 1.12 6.01 25.98
CA ARG A 209 1.49 4.71 26.56
C ARG A 209 2.60 4.80 27.60
N SER A 210 3.21 5.97 27.78
CA SER A 210 4.17 6.15 28.86
C SER A 210 3.41 5.99 30.19
N PRO A 211 3.80 5.04 31.06
CA PRO A 211 3.08 4.78 32.29
C PRO A 211 3.02 6.06 33.12
N ALA A 212 1.81 6.40 33.59
CA ALA A 212 1.61 7.54 34.47
C ALA A 212 2.65 7.50 35.59
N PRO A 213 3.31 8.63 35.92
CA PRO A 213 4.30 8.66 36.98
C PRO A 213 3.67 8.08 38.24
N LEU A 214 4.31 7.04 38.79
CA LEU A 214 3.85 6.40 40.02
C LEU A 214 3.65 7.49 41.07
N PRO A 215 2.49 7.52 41.76
CA PRO A 215 2.24 8.54 42.77
C PRO A 215 3.39 8.51 43.78
N ALA A 216 4.03 9.67 43.96
CA ALA A 216 5.12 9.83 44.90
C ALA A 216 4.67 9.27 46.25
N ARG A 217 5.40 8.27 46.75
CA ARG A 217 5.10 7.60 48.00
C ARG A 217 5.37 8.62 49.11
N ASN A 218 4.31 9.30 49.57
CA ASN A 218 4.39 10.20 50.72
C ASN A 218 4.88 9.40 51.91
N THR A 219 6.16 9.60 52.24
CA THR A 219 6.81 9.12 53.45
C THR A 219 6.69 10.22 54.48
N SER A 220 5.48 10.42 54.99
CA SER A 220 5.26 11.23 56.19
C SER A 220 5.49 10.32 57.39
N GLY A 221 6.65 10.47 58.02
CA GLY A 221 6.89 10.07 59.41
C GLY A 221 6.40 11.12 60.38
#